data_AF-A0A376L601-F1
#
_entry.id   AF-A0A376L601-F1
#
_cell.length_a   1.000
_cell.length_b   1.000
_cell.length_c   1.000
_cell.angle_alpha   90.00
_cell.angle_beta   90.00
_cell.angle_gamma   90.00
#
_symmetry.space_group_name_H-M   'P 1'
#
loop_
_entity.id
_entity.type
_entity.pdbx_description
1 polymer ?
#
loop_
_entity_poly.entity_id
_entity_poly.type
_entity_poly.pdbx_seq_one_letter_code
_entity_poly.pdbx_strand_id
1 'polypeptide(L)' 'MKDMDCLAEMIDLVEAKQITSFEDFLCASKYKRSWKPVLANKHYRSAIQSFIDYQARKQAERLKPANKA' A
#
# COMPACT_ATOMS: atom_id res chain seq x y z
N MET A 1 14.62 12.03 -7.72
CA MET A 1 13.82 11.38 -6.66
C MET A 1 14.46 10.04 -6.40
N LYS A 2 14.90 9.78 -5.17
CA LYS A 2 15.53 8.49 -4.84
C LYS A 2 14.43 7.43 -4.76
N ASP A 3 14.72 6.17 -5.09
CA ASP A 3 13.72 5.09 -5.06
C ASP A 3 13.03 4.95 -3.69
N MET A 4 13.76 5.25 -2.61
CA MET A 4 13.23 5.27 -1.24
C MET A 4 12.21 6.38 -1.00
N ASP A 5 12.36 7.56 -1.64
CA ASP A 5 11.39 8.65 -1.52
C ASP A 5 10.07 8.25 -2.18
N CYS A 6 10.14 7.60 -3.35
CA CYS A 6 8.96 7.05 -4.02
C CYS A 6 8.25 6.00 -3.16
N LEU A 7 9.00 5.10 -2.52
CA LEU A 7 8.42 4.07 -1.67
C LEU A 7 7.73 4.68 -0.43
N ALA A 8 8.34 5.70 0.18
CA ALA A 8 7.71 6.44 1.27
C ALA A 8 6.39 7.09 0.83
N GLU A 9 6.38 7.79 -0.31
CA GLU A 9 5.14 8.38 -0.85
C GLU A 9 4.06 7.32 -1.16
N MET A 10 4.46 6.12 -1.59
CA MET A 10 3.51 5.01 -1.81
C MET A 10 2.87 4.55 -0.51
N ILE A 11 3.67 4.41 0.56
CA ILE A 11 3.20 4.05 1.89
C ILE A 11 2.22 5.11 2.39
N ASP A 12 2.58 6.38 2.31
CA ASP A 12 1.72 7.50 2.70
C ASP A 12 0.38 7.48 1.94
N LEU A 13 0.42 7.20 0.63
CA LEU A 13 -0.79 7.08 -0.18
C LEU A 13 -1.69 5.93 0.29
N VAL A 14 -1.10 4.76 0.56
CA VAL A 14 -1.83 3.57 1.02
C VAL A 14 -2.50 3.86 2.36
N GLU A 15 -1.82 4.53 3.29
CA GLU A 15 -2.40 4.89 4.59
C GLU A 15 -3.48 5.96 4.47
N ALA A 16 -3.19 7.06 3.76
CA ALA A 16 -4.10 8.19 3.62
C ALA A 16 -5.42 7.79 2.94
N LYS A 17 -5.36 6.86 1.97
CA LYS A 17 -6.53 6.35 1.26
C LYS A 17 -7.06 5.04 1.81
N GLN A 18 -6.47 4.52 2.89
CA GLN A 18 -6.88 3.27 3.51
C GLN A 18 -6.97 2.10 2.51
N ILE A 19 -6.00 2.01 1.61
CA ILE A 19 -5.97 1.04 0.52
C ILE A 19 -5.69 -0.36 1.07
N THR A 20 -6.55 -1.31 0.72
CA THR A 20 -6.46 -2.71 1.18
C THR A 20 -6.26 -3.72 0.05
N SER A 21 -6.22 -3.26 -1.20
CA SER A 21 -5.94 -4.09 -2.37
C SER A 21 -4.86 -3.48 -3.26
N PHE A 22 -4.09 -4.33 -3.93
CA PHE A 22 -3.06 -3.86 -4.86
C PHE A 22 -3.64 -3.22 -6.11
N GLU A 23 -4.82 -3.67 -6.54
CA GLU A 23 -5.54 -3.09 -7.67
C GLU A 23 -5.95 -1.64 -7.40
N ASP A 24 -6.50 -1.37 -6.22
CA ASP A 24 -6.85 -0.01 -5.79
C ASP A 24 -5.61 0.88 -5.69
N PHE A 25 -4.48 0.32 -5.24
CA PHE A 25 -3.20 1.02 -5.24
C PHE A 25 -2.73 1.38 -6.65
N LEU A 26 -2.84 0.46 -7.62
CA LEU A 26 -2.49 0.75 -9.02
C LEU A 26 -3.41 1.82 -9.62
N CYS A 27 -4.70 1.78 -9.32
CA CYS A 27 -5.65 2.80 -9.75
C CYS A 27 -5.30 4.17 -9.15
N ALA A 28 -5.03 4.21 -7.84
CA ALA A 28 -4.69 5.43 -7.12
C ALA A 28 -3.33 6.04 -7.54
N SER A 29 -2.41 5.22 -8.05
CA SER A 29 -1.07 5.63 -8.50
C SER A 29 -0.97 5.89 -10.01
N LYS A 30 -2.06 5.75 -10.77
CA LYS A 30 -2.09 5.84 -12.26
C LYS A 30 -1.36 7.06 -12.83
N TYR A 31 -1.41 8.21 -12.15
CA TYR A 31 -0.82 9.47 -12.61
C TYR A 31 0.63 9.70 -12.11
N LYS A 32 1.16 8.86 -11.21
CA LYS A 32 2.51 9.00 -10.62
C LYS A 32 3.55 8.29 -11.49
N ARG A 33 3.93 8.93 -12.61
CA ARG A 33 4.92 8.35 -13.55
C ARG A 33 6.29 8.06 -12.91
N SER A 34 6.69 8.83 -11.89
CA SER A 34 7.94 8.64 -11.14
C SER A 34 8.02 7.30 -10.39
N TRP A 35 6.87 6.67 -10.14
CA TRP A 35 6.79 5.41 -9.40
C TRP A 35 6.99 4.17 -10.28
N LYS A 36 6.86 4.31 -11.60
CA LYS A 36 7.04 3.19 -12.55
C LYS A 36 8.36 2.42 -12.37
N PRO A 37 9.55 3.07 -12.31
CA PRO A 37 10.81 2.33 -12.14
C PRO A 37 10.86 1.58 -10.80
N VAL A 38 10.33 2.17 -9.74
CA VAL A 38 10.28 1.56 -8.41
C VAL A 38 9.34 0.36 -8.39
N LEU A 39 8.16 0.47 -9.01
CA LEU A 39 7.21 -0.65 -9.14
C LEU A 39 7.69 -1.75 -10.10
N ALA A 40 8.58 -1.43 -11.03
CA ALA A 40 9.23 -2.42 -11.89
C ALA A 40 10.28 -3.25 -11.12
N ASN A 41 10.84 -2.71 -10.03
CA ASN A 41 11.74 -3.45 -9.16
C ASN A 41 10.94 -4.42 -8.28
N LYS A 42 11.26 -5.71 -8.39
CA LYS A 42 10.58 -6.79 -7.65
C LYS A 42 10.60 -6.57 -6.13
N HIS A 43 11.71 -6.09 -5.57
CA HIS A 43 11.84 -5.93 -4.11
C HIS A 43 10.89 -4.85 -3.59
N TYR A 44 10.85 -3.68 -4.23
CA TYR A 44 9.95 -2.60 -3.84
C TYR A 44 8.49 -2.96 -4.09
N ARG A 45 8.18 -3.63 -5.21
CA ARG A 45 6.82 -4.14 -5.48
C ARG A 45 6.35 -5.11 -4.40
N SER A 46 7.19 -6.07 -3.98
CA SER A 46 6.85 -7.00 -2.91
C SER A 46 6.69 -6.30 -1.56
N ALA A 47 7.50 -5.28 -1.28
CA ALA A 47 7.38 -4.49 -0.05
C ALA A 47 6.04 -3.75 0.03
N ILE A 48 5.64 -3.04 -1.04
CA ILE A 48 4.37 -2.31 -1.04
C ILE A 48 3.17 -3.26 -1.01
N GLN A 49 3.24 -4.42 -1.69
CA GLN A 49 2.21 -5.45 -1.59
C GLN A 49 2.04 -5.93 -0.14
N SER A 50 3.15 -6.25 0.52
CA SER A 50 3.13 -6.71 1.92
C SER A 50 2.53 -5.67 2.87
N PHE A 51 2.78 -4.38 2.60
CA PHE A 51 2.20 -3.29 3.37
C PHE A 51 0.70 -3.16 3.16
N ILE A 52 0.22 -3.28 1.92
CA ILE A 52 -1.22 -3.27 1.60
C ILE A 52 -1.92 -4.47 2.27
N ASP A 53 -1.33 -5.65 2.21
CA ASP A 53 -1.86 -6.85 2.88
C ASP A 53 -1.90 -6.68 4.42
N TYR A 54 -0.93 -5.96 4.98
CA TYR A 54 -0.97 -5.57 6.39
C TYR A 54 -2.13 -4.62 6.69
N GLN A 55 -2.35 -3.58 5.88
CA GLN A 55 -3.48 -2.66 6.07
C GLN A 55 -4.83 -3.38 5.94
N ALA A 56 -4.96 -4.31 4.99
CA ALA A 56 -6.16 -5.14 4.84
C ALA A 56 -6.46 -5.96 6.10
N ARG A 57 -5.45 -6.64 6.66
CA ARG A 57 -5.60 -7.40 7.92
C ARG A 57 -5.95 -6.49 9.09
N LYS A 58 -5.26 -5.36 9.24
CA LYS A 58 -5.52 -4.37 10.28
C LYS A 58 -6.96 -3.85 10.24
N GLN A 59 -7.50 -3.59 9.04
CA GLN A 59 -8.91 -3.20 8.89
C GLN A 59 -9.88 -4.33 9.21
N ALA A 60 -9.60 -5.55 8.73
CA ALA A 60 -10.42 -6.71 9.04
C ALA A 60 -10.49 -6.99 10.55
N GLU A 61 -9.37 -6.82 11.27
CA GLU A 61 -9.30 -6.95 12.73
C GLU A 61 -10.11 -5.87 13.46
N ARG A 62 -10.09 -4.62 12.97
CA ARG A 62 -10.94 -3.53 13.52
C ARG A 62 -12.42 -3.79 13.35
N LEU A 63 -12.81 -4.50 12.28
CA LEU A 63 -14.20 -4.85 11.97
C LEU A 63 -14.67 -6.10 12.71
N LYS A 64 -13.77 -6.90 13.31
CA LYS A 64 -14.19 -7.98 14.19
C LYS A 64 -14.85 -7.35 15.41
N PRO A 65 -16.14 -7.66 15.71
CA PRO A 65 -16.75 -7.20 16.94
C PRO A 65 -15.88 -7.70 18.10
N ALA A 66 -15.58 -6.82 19.06
CA ALA A 66 -14.95 -7.21 20.31
C ALA A 66 -15.76 -8.37 20.88
N ASN A 67 -15.19 -9.57 20.83
CA ASN A 67 -15.82 -10.75 21.38
C ASN A 67 -15.92 -10.46 22.88
N LYS A 68 -17.12 -10.10 23.34
CA LYS A 68 -17.45 -9.99 24.76
C LYS A 68 -17.27 -11.39 25.34
N ALA A 69 -16.19 -11.57 26.09
CA ALA A 69 -16.08 -12.59 27.12
C ALA A 69 -16.18 -11.87 28.46
#